data_AF-A0A7C3SU39-F1
#
_entry.id   AF-A0A7C3SU39-F1
#
_cell.length_a   1.000
_cell.length_b   1.000
_cell.length_c   1.000
_cell.angle_alpha   90.00
_cell.angle_beta   90.00
_cell.angle_gamma   90.00
#
_symmetry.space_group_name_H-M   'P 1'
#
loop_
_entity.id
_entity.type
_entity.pdbx_description
1 polymer ?
#
loop_
_entity_poly.entity_id
_entity_poly.type
_entity_poly.pdbx_seq_one_letter_code
_entity_poly.pdbx_strand_id
1 'polypeptide(L)'
;MLKKHDLDEFVQQFIISEPLAICPRELETTFPAANYDFPPERLGRKGREEFVNRLRMFLKKHASKAYEHHVVFVPNHHKEIFGEASEKVLEPIYVPYNLYQLPKLLKVVEELKNRCRR
;
A
#
# COMPACT_ATOMS: atom_id res chain seq x y z
N MET A 1 -15.05 5.05 -2.08
CA MET A 1 -15.33 4.80 -0.65
C MET A 1 -14.81 5.96 0.20
N LEU A 2 -13.50 6.21 0.28
CA LEU A 2 -12.92 7.24 1.17
C LEU A 2 -13.58 8.64 1.06
N LYS A 3 -13.67 9.20 -0.16
CA LYS A 3 -14.34 10.49 -0.41
C LYS A 3 -15.81 10.53 -0.01
N LYS A 4 -16.52 9.41 -0.09
CA LYS A 4 -17.94 9.33 0.32
C LYS A 4 -18.10 9.46 1.84
N HIS A 5 -17.04 9.19 2.60
CA HIS A 5 -17.02 9.17 4.06
C HIS A 5 -16.06 10.23 4.66
N ASP A 6 -15.65 11.23 3.87
CA ASP A 6 -14.72 12.30 4.27
C ASP A 6 -13.41 11.77 4.89
N LEU A 7 -12.86 10.69 4.32
CA LEU A 7 -11.62 10.06 4.75
C LEU A 7 -10.44 10.36 3.81
N ASP A 8 -10.69 10.98 2.66
CA ASP A 8 -9.68 11.25 1.62
C ASP A 8 -8.66 12.32 2.02
N GLU A 9 -9.01 13.27 2.88
CA GLU A 9 -8.03 14.20 3.47
C GLU A 9 -7.23 13.59 4.63
N PHE A 10 -7.69 12.48 5.20
CA PHE A 10 -7.05 11.81 6.33
C PHE A 10 -6.09 10.69 5.88
N VAL A 11 -6.39 10.03 4.76
CA VAL A 11 -5.66 8.86 4.29
C VAL A 11 -4.86 9.20 3.03
N GLN A 12 -3.54 9.04 3.10
CA GLN A 12 -2.73 8.93 1.89
C GLN A 12 -2.85 7.53 1.28
N GLN A 13 -3.18 7.45 -0.01
CA GLN A 13 -3.27 6.20 -0.74
C GLN A 13 -1.99 5.93 -1.54
N PHE A 14 -1.53 4.68 -1.48
CA PHE A 14 -0.44 4.16 -2.29
C PHE A 14 -0.87 2.88 -3.00
N ILE A 15 -0.41 2.71 -4.23
CA ILE A 15 -0.59 1.54 -5.07
C ILE A 15 0.74 0.80 -5.10
N ILE A 16 0.74 -0.48 -4.77
CA ILE A 16 1.90 -1.36 -4.95
C ILE A 16 1.76 -1.99 -6.32
N SER A 17 2.71 -1.75 -7.22
CA SER A 17 2.67 -2.27 -8.58
C SER A 17 4.06 -2.63 -9.08
N GLU A 18 4.14 -3.68 -9.90
CA GLU A 18 5.36 -4.14 -10.56
C GLU A 18 5.52 -3.45 -11.92
N PRO A 19 6.72 -2.93 -12.28
CA PRO A 19 7.99 -2.95 -11.53
C PRO A 19 8.23 -1.71 -10.64
N LEU A 20 7.26 -0.79 -10.53
CA LEU A 20 7.45 0.54 -9.91
C LEU A 20 7.61 0.54 -8.39
N ALA A 21 7.38 -0.60 -7.73
CA ALA A 21 7.37 -0.80 -6.28
C ALA A 21 6.18 -0.14 -5.60
N ILE A 22 6.05 1.17 -5.70
CA ILE A 22 5.02 1.94 -5.04
C ILE A 22 4.72 3.23 -5.79
N CYS A 23 3.45 3.60 -5.89
CA CYS A 23 2.99 4.80 -6.57
C CYS A 23 1.92 5.50 -5.72
N PRO A 24 2.07 6.79 -5.39
CA PRO A 24 0.98 7.58 -4.82
C PRO A 24 -0.25 7.57 -5.74
N ARG A 25 -1.45 7.50 -5.18
CA ARG A 25 -2.70 7.42 -5.95
C ARG A 25 -2.86 8.58 -6.94
N GLU A 26 -2.33 9.75 -6.60
CA GLU A 26 -2.39 10.99 -7.38
C GLU A 26 -1.62 10.87 -8.71
N LEU A 27 -0.64 9.96 -8.77
CA LEU A 27 0.22 9.76 -9.94
C LEU A 27 -0.15 8.54 -10.77
N GLU A 28 -1.24 7.82 -10.42
CA GLU A 28 -1.60 6.56 -11.07
C GLU A 28 -1.85 6.69 -12.59
N THR A 29 -2.29 7.86 -13.04
CA THR A 29 -2.62 8.16 -14.44
C THR A 29 -1.46 8.80 -15.21
N THR A 30 -0.30 8.97 -14.57
CA THR A 30 0.87 9.63 -15.15
C THR A 30 1.89 8.60 -15.64
N PHE A 31 2.62 8.93 -16.72
CA PHE A 31 3.75 8.11 -17.17
C PHE A 31 4.85 8.07 -16.09
N PRO A 32 5.43 6.90 -15.77
CA PRO A 32 5.19 5.62 -16.42
C PRO A 32 4.15 4.72 -15.73
N ALA A 33 3.57 5.14 -14.59
CA ALA A 33 2.62 4.33 -13.81
C ALA A 33 1.39 3.88 -14.58
N ALA A 34 0.83 4.75 -15.44
CA ALA A 34 -0.35 4.43 -16.24
C ALA A 34 -0.06 3.54 -17.46
N ASN A 35 1.22 3.39 -17.83
CA ASN A 35 1.61 2.84 -19.13
C ASN A 35 2.40 1.53 -19.02
N TYR A 36 2.84 1.14 -17.82
CA TYR A 36 3.46 -0.15 -17.60
C TYR A 36 2.40 -1.25 -17.53
N ASP A 37 2.36 -2.09 -18.56
CA ASP A 37 1.76 -3.41 -18.51
C ASP A 37 2.90 -4.43 -18.35
N PHE A 38 3.29 -4.68 -17.10
CA PHE A 38 4.34 -5.64 -16.78
C PHE A 38 3.70 -6.92 -16.22
N PRO A 39 3.79 -8.06 -16.93
CA PRO A 39 3.28 -9.32 -16.40
C PRO A 39 4.13 -9.76 -15.20
N PRO A 40 3.54 -9.95 -14.00
CA PRO A 40 4.27 -10.29 -12.76
C PRO A 40 5.22 -11.47 -12.92
N GLU A 41 4.83 -12.46 -13.72
CA GLU A 41 5.60 -13.68 -14.01
C GLU A 41 6.99 -13.39 -14.63
N ARG A 42 7.15 -12.24 -15.29
CA ARG A 42 8.41 -11.85 -15.93
C ARG A 42 9.39 -11.17 -14.98
N LEU A 43 9.00 -10.84 -13.76
CA LEU A 43 9.89 -10.19 -12.80
C LEU A 43 11.08 -11.09 -12.45
N GLY A 44 10.82 -12.41 -12.41
CA GLY A 44 11.79 -13.41 -12.00
C GLY A 44 12.27 -13.22 -10.56
N ARG A 45 13.10 -14.14 -10.08
CA ARG A 45 13.58 -14.11 -8.69
C ARG A 45 14.40 -12.86 -8.37
N LYS A 46 15.37 -12.52 -9.23
CA LYS A 46 16.25 -11.34 -9.02
C LYS A 46 15.47 -10.04 -9.06
N GLY A 47 14.51 -9.90 -9.98
CA GLY A 47 13.67 -8.71 -10.05
C GLY A 47 12.78 -8.57 -8.82
N ARG A 48 12.24 -9.68 -8.29
CA ARG A 48 11.44 -9.68 -7.06
C ARG A 48 12.27 -9.27 -5.85
N GLU A 49 13.50 -9.79 -5.72
CA GLU A 49 14.43 -9.41 -4.65
C GLU A 49 14.73 -7.90 -4.71
N GLU A 50 15.01 -7.36 -5.90
CA GLU A 50 15.24 -5.93 -6.10
C GLU A 50 13.98 -5.09 -5.81
N PHE A 51 12.81 -5.58 -6.22
CA PHE A 51 11.52 -4.95 -5.95
C PHE A 51 11.25 -4.82 -4.44
N VAL A 52 11.40 -5.93 -3.70
CA VAL A 52 11.24 -5.96 -2.24
C VAL A 52 12.23 -5.01 -1.57
N ASN A 53 13.48 -4.97 -2.04
CA ASN A 53 14.50 -4.06 -1.51
C ASN A 53 14.12 -2.59 -1.72
N ARG A 54 13.67 -2.21 -2.92
CA ARG A 54 13.23 -0.84 -3.22
C ARG A 54 12.03 -0.44 -2.38
N LEU A 55 11.04 -1.32 -2.28
CA LEU A 55 9.87 -1.09 -1.44
C LEU A 55 10.29 -0.90 0.03
N ARG A 56 11.12 -1.80 0.58
CA ARG A 56 11.65 -1.70 1.95
C ARG A 56 12.37 -0.38 2.19
N MET A 57 13.21 0.06 1.25
CA MET A 57 13.91 1.35 1.35
C MET A 57 12.93 2.53 1.44
N PHE A 58 11.89 2.52 0.59
CA PHE A 58 10.83 3.54 0.65
C PHE A 58 10.10 3.49 1.99
N LEU A 59 9.67 2.32 2.45
CA LEU A 59 8.93 2.17 3.71
C LEU A 59 9.75 2.67 4.90
N LYS A 60 11.03 2.33 4.96
CA LYS A 60 11.95 2.73 6.05
C LYS A 60 12.27 4.23 6.03
N LYS A 61 12.38 4.83 4.83
CA LYS A 61 12.77 6.24 4.70
C LYS A 61 11.59 7.18 4.86
N HIS A 62 10.43 6.80 4.34
CA HIS A 62 9.26 7.66 4.21
C HIS A 62 8.09 7.15 5.06
N ALA A 63 7.60 5.93 4.80
CA ALA A 63 6.34 5.49 5.40
C ALA A 63 6.39 5.40 6.94
N SER A 64 7.49 4.90 7.51
CA SER A 64 7.67 4.76 8.97
C SER A 64 7.80 6.08 9.72
N LYS A 65 8.10 7.17 9.01
CA LYS A 65 8.28 8.50 9.61
C LYS A 65 7.12 9.43 9.36
N ALA A 66 6.46 9.28 8.21
CA ALA A 66 5.39 10.17 7.77
C ALA A 66 4.00 9.72 8.24
N TYR A 67 3.81 8.43 8.49
CA TYR A 67 2.51 7.87 8.83
C TYR A 67 2.58 7.04 10.12
N GLU A 68 1.68 7.32 11.05
CA GLU A 68 1.57 6.59 12.32
C GLU A 68 0.99 5.18 12.14
N HIS A 69 0.07 5.03 11.18
CA HIS A 69 -0.64 3.79 10.93
C HIS A 69 -0.55 3.40 9.46
N HIS A 70 -0.38 2.11 9.20
CA HIS A 70 -0.26 1.56 7.84
C HIS A 70 -1.32 0.48 7.64
N VAL A 71 -2.29 0.73 6.75
CA VAL A 71 -3.35 -0.22 6.44
C VAL A 71 -3.08 -0.85 5.07
N VAL A 72 -3.06 -2.19 5.02
CA VAL A 72 -2.75 -2.93 3.80
C VAL A 72 -4.01 -3.63 3.30
N PHE A 73 -4.43 -3.26 2.09
CA PHE A 73 -5.58 -3.82 1.38
C PHE A 73 -5.19 -4.08 -0.08
N VAL A 74 -4.51 -5.20 -0.33
CA VAL A 74 -3.95 -5.58 -1.64
C VAL A 74 -4.13 -7.09 -1.91
N PRO A 75 -4.11 -7.54 -3.19
CA PRO A 75 -4.14 -8.96 -3.53
C PRO A 75 -3.03 -9.77 -2.85
N ASN A 76 -3.22 -11.10 -2.73
CA ASN A 76 -2.29 -11.98 -2.00
C ASN A 76 -0.82 -11.87 -2.46
N HIS A 77 -0.58 -11.86 -3.78
CA HIS A 77 0.76 -11.68 -4.34
C HIS A 77 1.47 -10.43 -3.80
N HIS A 78 0.80 -9.28 -3.87
CA HIS A 78 1.33 -8.02 -3.36
C HIS A 78 1.40 -7.98 -1.83
N LYS A 79 0.51 -8.70 -1.14
CA LYS A 79 0.53 -8.82 0.32
C LYS A 79 1.80 -9.53 0.80
N GLU A 80 2.20 -10.61 0.14
CA GLU A 80 3.44 -11.33 0.45
C GLU A 80 4.67 -10.44 0.25
N ILE A 81 4.75 -9.78 -0.91
CA ILE A 81 5.82 -8.84 -1.24
C ILE A 81 5.90 -7.69 -0.21
N PHE A 82 4.76 -7.09 0.13
CA PHE A 82 4.70 -6.03 1.15
C PHE A 82 5.08 -6.56 2.53
N GLY A 83 4.63 -7.76 2.89
CA GLY A 83 4.99 -8.42 4.15
C GLY A 83 6.50 -8.54 4.31
N GLU A 84 7.18 -9.02 3.27
CA GLU A 84 8.66 -9.10 3.28
C GLU A 84 9.31 -7.71 3.33
N ALA A 85 8.82 -6.75 2.55
CA ALA A 85 9.40 -5.41 2.52
C ALA A 85 9.22 -4.66 3.84
N SER A 86 8.08 -4.86 4.52
CA SER A 86 7.70 -4.18 5.76
C SER A 86 8.22 -4.85 7.04
N GLU A 87 8.74 -6.08 6.94
CA GLU A 87 9.24 -6.85 8.07
C GLU A 87 10.26 -6.03 8.90
N LYS A 88 10.01 -5.88 10.21
CA LYS A 88 10.81 -5.08 11.16
C LYS A 88 10.93 -3.59 10.80
N VAL A 89 10.14 -3.10 9.84
CA VAL A 89 10.07 -1.69 9.44
C VAL A 89 8.76 -1.08 9.88
N LEU A 90 7.64 -1.78 9.68
CA LEU A 90 6.29 -1.31 10.00
C LEU A 90 5.51 -2.40 10.75
N GLU A 91 4.44 -1.99 11.41
CA GLU A 91 3.43 -2.89 12.00
C GLU A 91 2.08 -2.70 11.27
N PRO A 92 1.94 -3.22 10.04
CA PRO A 92 0.77 -2.96 9.21
C PRO A 92 -0.48 -3.71 9.68
N ILE A 93 -1.63 -3.03 9.57
CA ILE A 93 -2.95 -3.62 9.77
C ILE A 93 -3.42 -4.21 8.44
N TYR A 94 -3.50 -5.54 8.37
CA TYR A 94 -3.96 -6.24 7.17
C TYR A 94 -5.47 -6.38 7.13
N VAL A 95 -6.09 -5.86 6.07
CA VAL A 95 -7.48 -6.09 5.73
C VAL A 95 -7.55 -6.99 4.49
N PRO A 96 -8.26 -8.13 4.52
CA PRO A 96 -8.30 -9.03 3.37
C PRO A 96 -8.87 -8.33 2.13
N TYR A 97 -8.18 -8.46 1.00
CA TYR A 97 -8.57 -7.81 -0.26
C TYR A 97 -9.74 -8.54 -0.91
N ASN A 98 -10.95 -8.03 -0.65
CA ASN A 98 -12.20 -8.55 -1.19
C ASN A 98 -13.27 -7.46 -1.11
N LEU A 99 -14.16 -7.37 -2.12
CA LEU A 99 -15.30 -6.45 -2.14
C LEU A 99 -16.16 -6.54 -0.87
N TYR A 100 -16.38 -7.76 -0.36
CA TYR A 100 -17.17 -7.97 0.87
C TYR A 100 -16.46 -7.48 2.14
N GLN A 101 -15.16 -7.16 2.06
CA GLN A 101 -14.37 -6.65 3.18
C GLN A 101 -14.21 -5.13 3.14
N LEU A 102 -14.78 -4.43 2.15
CA LEU A 102 -14.81 -2.97 2.11
C LEU A 102 -15.46 -2.33 3.35
N PRO A 103 -16.56 -2.86 3.92
CA PRO A 103 -17.11 -2.32 5.17
C PRO A 103 -16.13 -2.46 6.35
N LYS A 104 -15.36 -3.57 6.39
CA LYS A 104 -14.32 -3.77 7.41
C LYS A 104 -13.18 -2.79 7.23
N LEU A 105 -12.74 -2.55 5.98
CA LEU A 105 -11.73 -1.54 5.67
C LEU A 105 -12.17 -0.15 6.15
N LEU A 106 -13.41 0.24 5.84
CA LEU A 106 -13.98 1.51 6.29
C LEU A 106 -13.94 1.63 7.82
N LYS A 107 -14.46 0.61 8.53
CA LYS A 107 -14.47 0.60 10.00
C LYS A 107 -13.07 0.76 10.60
N VAL A 108 -12.08 0.06 10.06
CA VAL A 108 -10.67 0.19 10.51
C VAL A 108 -10.19 1.64 10.35
N VAL A 109 -10.41 2.26 9.19
CA VAL A 109 -9.95 3.62 8.93
C VAL A 109 -10.67 4.64 9.83
N GLU A 110 -11.98 4.49 10.04
CA GLU A 110 -12.76 5.34 10.95
C GLU A 110 -12.27 5.23 12.41
N GLU A 111 -11.99 4.01 12.87
CA GLU A 111 -11.43 3.78 14.20
C GLU A 111 -10.06 4.45 14.38
N LEU A 112 -9.19 4.38 13.37
CA LEU A 112 -7.88 5.06 13.40
C LEU A 112 -8.03 6.59 13.40
N LYS A 113 -8.90 7.15 12.55
CA LYS A 113 -9.20 8.59 12.53
C LYS A 113 -9.68 9.10 13.88
N ASN A 114 -10.50 8.31 14.58
CA ASN A 114 -10.99 8.65 15.91
C ASN A 114 -9.91 8.57 17.00
N ARG A 115 -8.87 7.74 16.82
CA ARG A 115 -7.72 7.66 17.74
C ARG A 115 -6.78 8.84 17.58
N CYS A 116 -6.48 9.25 16.36
CA CYS A 116 -5.57 10.40 16.10
C CYS A 116 -6.18 11.77 16.45
N ARG A 117 -7.50 11.85 16.65
CA ARG A 117 -8.21 13.09 17.06
C ARG A 117 -8.28 13.30 18.57
N ARG A 118 -7.82 12.34 19.37
CA ARG A 118 -7.75 12.43 20.83
C ARG A 118 -6.35 12.81 21.27
#